data_AF-A0A4U1IJW6-F1
#
_entry.id   AF-A0A4U1IJW6-F1
#
_cell.length_a   1.000
_cell.length_b   1.000
_cell.length_c   1.000
_cell.angle_alpha   90.00
_cell.angle_beta   90.00
_cell.angle_gamma   90.00
#
_symmetry.space_group_name_H-M   'P 1'
#
loop_
_entity.id
_entity.type
_entity.pdbx_description
1 polymer ?
#
loop_
_entity_poly.entity_id
_entity_poly.type
_entity_poly.pdbx_seq_one_letter_code
_entity_poly.pdbx_strand_id
1 'polypeptide(L)'
;MAEPRTIAIDESFEDIDDELRHTETNLQAYPDTAPLADPFAALRAALRQRKAEEDALRDQIARAKALVVAADDGLNLLVDETKKAVLAAFGQDYSAPLYRQLFAGQSPSELKRPLLGAQLETMRAWVGPLGAAGVPALATLASKLAPAISRADEAITKTSVAEQQMDVFVAGARTALVNDINALRKLTGGKIGELVHGSLEGRVPSDFADRFFLSSGGSRTPTITELSQSITRLEAKLERQKALLEAMKEKEAKRLLAKQEAELADKQANLAAAERRAAEAAQEIARIKAEMGAS
;
A
#
# COMPACT_ATOMS: atom_id res chain seq x y z
N MET A 1 5.29 -35.51 28.64
CA MET A 1 6.33 -34.72 27.95
C MET A 1 5.61 -33.72 27.08
N ALA A 2 5.87 -32.43 27.23
CA ALA A 2 5.26 -31.45 26.35
C ALA A 2 5.93 -31.56 24.97
N GLU A 3 5.13 -31.77 23.91
CA GLU A 3 5.65 -31.64 22.55
C GLU A 3 6.07 -30.19 22.29
N PRO A 4 7.18 -29.95 21.56
CA PRO A 4 7.58 -28.60 21.19
C PRO A 4 6.47 -27.94 20.36
N ARG A 5 6.12 -26.69 20.70
CA ARG A 5 5.10 -25.90 19.97
C ARG A 5 5.43 -25.83 18.48
N THR A 6 4.46 -25.89 17.57
CA THR A 6 4.75 -25.61 16.16
C THR A 6 4.99 -24.12 15.97
N ILE A 7 6.09 -23.75 15.31
CA ILE A 7 6.37 -22.37 14.90
C ILE A 7 5.55 -22.07 13.65
N ALA A 8 4.81 -20.96 13.68
CA ALA A 8 4.02 -20.52 12.53
C ALA A 8 4.88 -19.81 11.48
N ILE A 9 4.45 -19.87 10.21
CA ILE A 9 5.20 -19.28 9.08
C ILE A 9 5.29 -17.76 9.21
N ASP A 10 4.34 -17.10 9.87
CA ASP A 10 4.27 -15.65 10.05
C ASP A 10 4.99 -15.12 11.31
N GLU A 11 5.52 -16.00 12.17
CA GLU A 11 6.31 -15.59 13.34
C GLU A 11 7.57 -14.83 12.95
N SER A 12 7.94 -13.80 13.71
CA SER A 12 9.11 -12.99 13.35
C SER A 12 10.39 -13.84 13.38
N PHE A 13 11.34 -13.60 12.47
CA PHE A 13 12.62 -14.30 12.52
C PHE A 13 13.41 -14.01 13.80
N GLU A 14 13.10 -12.95 14.53
CA GLU A 14 13.71 -12.65 15.84
C GLU A 14 13.22 -13.64 16.89
N ASP A 15 11.90 -13.82 17.00
CA ASP A 15 11.31 -14.80 17.92
C ASP A 15 11.79 -16.22 17.60
N ILE A 16 11.92 -16.55 16.31
CA ILE A 16 12.43 -17.86 15.88
C ILE A 16 13.92 -18.02 16.20
N ASP A 17 14.77 -16.99 16.05
CA ASP A 17 16.18 -17.07 16.49
C ASP A 17 16.29 -17.24 18.00
N ASP A 18 15.40 -16.61 18.77
CA ASP A 18 15.34 -16.73 20.23
C ASP A 18 14.99 -18.17 20.67
N GLU A 19 13.99 -18.78 20.02
CA GLU A 19 13.62 -20.18 20.21
C GLU A 19 14.77 -21.15 19.91
N LEU A 20 15.40 -20.97 18.75
CA LEU A 20 16.51 -21.82 18.34
C LEU A 20 17.72 -21.65 19.27
N ARG A 21 18.01 -20.41 19.66
CA ARG A 21 19.09 -20.09 20.60
C ARG A 21 18.86 -20.71 21.97
N HIS A 22 17.64 -20.58 22.49
CA HIS A 22 17.26 -21.19 23.76
C HIS A 22 17.47 -22.70 23.70
N THR A 23 16.99 -23.34 22.64
CA THR A 23 17.12 -24.78 22.45
C THR A 23 18.59 -25.21 22.37
N GLU A 24 19.37 -24.57 21.49
CA GLU A 24 20.81 -24.82 21.32
C GLU A 24 21.57 -24.69 22.64
N THR A 25 21.35 -23.59 23.36
CA THR A 25 22.07 -23.28 24.61
C THR A 25 21.75 -24.30 25.70
N ASN A 26 20.47 -24.70 25.82
CA ASN A 26 20.08 -25.72 26.79
C ASN A 26 20.61 -27.10 26.43
N LEU A 27 20.63 -27.46 25.14
CA LEU A 27 21.24 -28.72 24.68
C LEU A 27 22.73 -28.79 25.03
N GLN A 28 23.46 -27.70 24.83
CA GLN A 28 24.90 -27.61 25.14
C GLN A 28 25.20 -27.67 26.65
N ALA A 29 24.24 -27.27 27.51
CA ALA A 29 24.44 -27.23 28.95
C ALA A 29 24.56 -28.62 29.60
N TYR A 30 24.10 -29.69 28.93
CA TYR A 30 24.15 -31.05 29.46
C TYR A 30 24.95 -31.98 28.52
N PRO A 31 25.94 -32.73 29.03
CA PRO A 31 26.77 -33.62 28.20
C PRO A 31 25.98 -34.64 27.37
N ASP A 32 24.90 -35.20 27.93
CA ASP A 32 24.08 -36.21 27.26
C ASP A 32 23.24 -35.64 26.10
N THR A 33 22.97 -34.33 26.08
CA THR A 33 22.18 -33.66 25.02
C THR A 33 23.03 -32.79 24.10
N ALA A 34 24.27 -32.47 24.47
CA ALA A 34 25.17 -31.61 23.69
C ALA A 34 25.35 -32.05 22.22
N PRO A 35 25.41 -33.36 21.89
CA PRO A 35 25.50 -33.81 20.49
C PRO A 35 24.29 -33.44 19.61
N LEU A 36 23.17 -33.00 20.20
CA LEU A 36 21.97 -32.59 19.47
C LEU A 36 21.98 -31.09 19.10
N ALA A 37 22.96 -30.32 19.57
CA ALA A 37 22.97 -28.86 19.42
C ALA A 37 23.41 -28.37 18.04
N ASP A 38 24.36 -29.03 17.38
CA ASP A 38 24.95 -28.56 16.12
C ASP A 38 23.92 -28.31 15.00
N PRO A 39 22.89 -29.17 14.80
CA PRO A 39 21.83 -28.90 13.84
C PRO A 39 21.05 -27.60 14.11
N PHE A 40 20.88 -27.20 15.38
CA PHE A 40 20.25 -25.92 15.72
C PHE A 40 21.15 -24.74 15.36
N ALA A 41 22.45 -24.82 15.65
CA ALA A 41 23.40 -23.80 15.25
C ALA A 41 23.41 -23.58 13.72
N ALA A 42 23.34 -24.66 12.95
CA ALA A 42 23.24 -24.61 11.49
C ALA A 42 21.93 -23.93 11.02
N LEU A 43 20.78 -24.27 11.59
CA LEU A 43 19.50 -23.63 11.25
C LEU A 43 19.47 -22.16 11.65
N ARG A 44 20.11 -21.75 12.75
CA ARG A 44 20.25 -20.34 13.13
C ARG A 44 21.08 -19.56 12.12
N ALA A 45 22.17 -20.14 11.62
CA ALA A 45 22.97 -19.53 10.57
C ALA A 45 22.14 -19.34 9.28
N ALA A 46 21.38 -20.37 8.88
CA ALA A 46 20.47 -20.28 7.73
C ALA A 46 19.37 -19.23 7.95
N LEU A 47 18.78 -19.18 9.14
CA LEU A 47 17.77 -18.19 9.50
C LEU A 47 18.29 -16.77 9.37
N ARG A 48 19.50 -16.49 9.86
CA ARG A 48 20.10 -15.14 9.74
C ARG A 48 20.32 -14.72 8.29
N GLN A 49 20.68 -15.68 7.42
CA GLN A 49 20.76 -15.41 5.98
C GLN A 49 19.38 -15.08 5.40
N ARG A 50 18.33 -15.83 5.76
CA ARG A 50 16.96 -15.57 5.30
C ARG A 50 16.38 -14.28 5.86
N LYS A 51 16.74 -13.89 7.08
CA LYS A 51 16.38 -12.58 7.65
C LYS A 51 16.98 -11.44 6.83
N ALA A 52 18.26 -11.53 6.48
CA ALA A 52 18.90 -10.53 5.62
C ALA A 52 18.26 -10.45 4.21
N GLU A 53 17.86 -11.59 3.65
CA GLU A 53 17.11 -11.65 2.38
C GLU A 53 15.73 -10.97 2.50
N GLU A 54 14.98 -11.28 3.55
CA GLU A 54 13.67 -10.64 3.83
C GLU A 54 13.80 -9.12 4.00
N ASP A 55 14.79 -8.67 4.77
CA ASP A 55 15.05 -7.24 4.98
C ASP A 55 15.40 -6.54 3.65
N ALA A 56 16.22 -7.17 2.80
CA ALA A 56 16.55 -6.65 1.48
C ALA A 56 15.32 -6.52 0.57
N LEU A 57 14.39 -7.48 0.63
CA LEU A 57 13.12 -7.44 -0.12
C LEU A 57 12.19 -6.35 0.41
N ARG A 58 12.08 -6.17 1.74
CA ARG A 58 11.33 -5.07 2.36
C ARG A 58 11.86 -3.70 1.93
N ASP A 59 13.18 -3.56 1.90
CA ASP A 59 13.86 -2.37 1.42
C ASP A 59 13.59 -2.11 -0.07
N GLN A 60 13.56 -3.15 -0.91
CA GLN A 60 13.20 -3.02 -2.32
C GLN A 60 11.76 -2.53 -2.51
N ILE A 61 10.81 -3.08 -1.74
CA ILE A 61 9.41 -2.62 -1.74
C ILE A 61 9.34 -1.15 -1.31
N ALA A 62 10.02 -0.76 -0.24
CA ALA A 62 10.04 0.61 0.25
C ALA A 62 10.60 1.58 -0.81
N ARG A 63 11.72 1.22 -1.45
CA ARG A 63 12.30 2.00 -2.55
C ARG A 63 11.35 2.12 -3.74
N ALA A 64 10.69 1.04 -4.15
CA ALA A 64 9.74 1.07 -5.26
C ALA A 64 8.54 1.97 -4.95
N LYS A 65 7.98 1.91 -3.74
CA LYS A 65 6.90 2.79 -3.27
C LYS A 65 7.33 4.26 -3.25
N ALA A 66 8.57 4.55 -2.85
CA ALA A 66 9.10 5.91 -2.92
C ALA A 66 9.21 6.44 -4.36
N LEU A 67 9.57 5.60 -5.33
CA LEU A 67 9.57 5.98 -6.75
C LEU A 67 8.17 6.32 -7.27
N VAL A 68 7.14 5.61 -6.80
CA VAL A 68 5.74 5.90 -7.14
C VAL A 68 5.37 7.31 -6.67
N VAL A 69 5.69 7.66 -5.41
CA VAL A 69 5.46 9.01 -4.87
C VAL A 69 6.22 10.07 -5.67
N ALA A 70 7.50 9.83 -5.97
CA ALA A 70 8.30 10.78 -6.73
C ALA A 70 7.80 10.98 -8.17
N ALA A 71 7.29 9.92 -8.80
CA ALA A 71 6.66 10.01 -10.12
C ALA A 71 5.34 10.80 -10.06
N ASP A 72 4.54 10.58 -9.02
CA ASP A 72 3.29 11.30 -8.76
C ASP A 72 3.53 12.80 -8.56
N ASP A 73 4.52 13.18 -7.76
CA ASP A 73 4.92 14.58 -7.56
C ASP A 73 5.30 15.24 -8.90
N GLY A 74 6.01 14.52 -9.77
CA GLY A 74 6.35 14.99 -11.10
C GLY A 74 5.12 15.22 -11.99
N LEU A 75 4.13 14.34 -11.92
CA LEU A 75 2.87 14.49 -12.65
C LEU A 75 2.03 15.63 -12.06
N ASN A 76 1.99 15.77 -10.73
CA ASN A 76 1.30 16.85 -10.02
C ASN A 76 1.80 18.23 -10.45
N LEU A 77 3.11 18.40 -10.60
CA LEU A 77 3.70 19.61 -11.13
C LEU A 77 3.25 19.87 -12.58
N LEU A 78 3.25 18.84 -13.43
CA LEU A 78 2.82 18.97 -14.82
C LEU A 78 1.32 19.29 -14.97
N VAL A 79 0.48 18.85 -14.03
CA VAL A 79 -0.93 19.26 -13.98
C VAL A 79 -1.05 20.78 -13.77
N ASP A 80 -0.30 21.33 -12.83
CA ASP A 80 -0.31 22.76 -12.52
C ASP A 80 0.28 23.60 -13.67
N GLU A 81 1.39 23.14 -14.27
CA GLU A 81 1.98 23.77 -15.46
C GLU A 81 1.00 23.76 -16.64
N THR A 82 0.32 22.63 -16.87
CA THR A 82 -0.65 22.47 -17.97
C THR A 82 -1.84 23.40 -17.81
N LYS A 83 -2.42 23.48 -16.60
CA LYS A 83 -3.50 24.44 -16.33
C LYS A 83 -3.08 25.86 -16.67
N LYS A 84 -1.92 26.29 -16.16
CA LYS A 84 -1.41 27.67 -16.36
C LYS A 84 -1.20 27.95 -17.85
N ALA A 85 -0.56 27.04 -18.58
CA ALA A 85 -0.25 27.23 -19.99
C ALA A 85 -1.50 27.25 -20.88
N VAL A 86 -2.48 26.39 -20.61
CA VAL A 86 -3.74 26.36 -21.37
C VAL A 86 -4.53 27.65 -21.13
N LEU A 87 -4.70 28.07 -19.87
CA LEU A 87 -5.41 29.32 -19.59
C LEU A 87 -4.69 30.53 -20.18
N ALA A 88 -3.35 30.57 -20.16
CA ALA A 88 -2.59 31.64 -20.81
C ALA A 88 -2.80 31.67 -22.33
N ALA A 89 -2.83 30.51 -22.99
CA ALA A 89 -3.01 30.40 -24.44
C ALA A 89 -4.42 30.79 -24.91
N PHE A 90 -5.43 30.62 -24.06
CA PHE A 90 -6.84 30.86 -24.39
C PHE A 90 -7.47 31.98 -23.55
N GLY A 91 -6.71 33.03 -23.21
CA GLY A 91 -7.27 34.25 -22.62
C GLY A 91 -7.93 34.09 -21.25
N GLN A 92 -7.43 33.17 -20.41
CA GLN A 92 -7.99 32.79 -19.12
C GLN A 92 -9.40 32.17 -19.21
N ASP A 93 -9.76 31.62 -20.37
CA ASP A 93 -11.07 31.03 -20.60
C ASP A 93 -11.14 29.56 -20.12
N TYR A 94 -11.85 29.35 -19.02
CA TYR A 94 -12.16 28.01 -18.48
C TYR A 94 -13.19 27.25 -19.33
N SER A 95 -13.87 27.93 -20.26
CA SER A 95 -14.81 27.34 -21.21
C SER A 95 -14.15 26.89 -22.51
N ALA A 96 -12.86 27.21 -22.71
CA ALA A 96 -12.09 26.84 -23.89
C ALA A 96 -12.18 25.32 -24.15
N PRO A 97 -12.42 24.88 -25.40
CA PRO A 97 -12.60 23.46 -25.72
C PRO A 97 -11.45 22.58 -25.23
N LEU A 98 -10.19 23.03 -25.39
CA LEU A 98 -9.03 22.29 -24.91
C LEU A 98 -8.99 22.18 -23.39
N TYR A 99 -9.33 23.25 -22.65
CA TYR A 99 -9.39 23.21 -21.19
C TYR A 99 -10.42 22.18 -20.71
N ARG A 100 -11.63 22.20 -21.29
CA ARG A 100 -12.69 21.24 -20.97
C ARG A 100 -12.32 19.81 -21.34
N GLN A 101 -11.65 19.61 -22.47
CA GLN A 101 -11.19 18.29 -22.90
C GLN A 101 -10.16 17.71 -21.92
N LEU A 102 -9.18 18.51 -21.47
CA LEU A 102 -8.11 18.03 -20.60
C LEU A 102 -8.62 17.76 -19.18
N PHE A 103 -9.38 18.69 -18.61
CA PHE A 103 -9.81 18.60 -17.22
C PHE A 103 -11.16 17.91 -17.02
N ALA A 104 -11.98 17.77 -18.07
CA ALA A 104 -13.28 17.06 -18.04
C ALA A 104 -14.18 17.45 -16.85
N GLY A 105 -14.15 18.72 -16.43
CA GLY A 105 -14.90 19.23 -15.27
C GLY A 105 -14.30 18.88 -13.90
N GLN A 106 -13.14 18.22 -13.85
CA GLN A 106 -12.37 18.02 -12.62
C GLN A 106 -11.45 19.22 -12.37
N SER A 107 -11.34 19.64 -11.12
CA SER A 107 -10.32 20.61 -10.72
C SER A 107 -8.93 19.95 -10.70
N PRO A 108 -7.85 20.71 -10.90
CA PRO A 108 -6.47 20.20 -10.73
C PRO A 108 -6.25 19.52 -9.37
N SER A 109 -6.88 20.01 -8.31
CA SER A 109 -6.73 19.41 -6.98
C SER A 109 -7.42 18.05 -6.87
N GLU A 110 -8.55 17.85 -7.57
CA GLU A 110 -9.20 16.54 -7.62
C GLU A 110 -8.44 15.54 -8.47
N LEU A 111 -7.86 16.01 -9.59
CA LEU A 111 -7.06 15.19 -10.48
C LEU A 111 -5.79 14.67 -9.82
N LYS A 112 -5.11 15.50 -9.01
CA LYS A 112 -3.88 15.18 -8.26
C LYS A 112 -4.10 14.38 -6.98
N ARG A 113 -5.35 14.12 -6.60
CA ARG A 113 -5.68 13.47 -5.31
C ARG A 113 -5.35 11.97 -5.30
N PRO A 114 -5.62 11.19 -6.36
CA PRO A 114 -5.21 9.79 -6.44
C PRO A 114 -3.71 9.70 -6.72
N LEU A 115 -3.00 8.81 -6.02
CA LEU A 115 -1.59 8.53 -6.28
C LEU A 115 -1.46 7.69 -7.57
N LEU A 116 -0.95 8.30 -8.64
CA LEU A 116 -0.87 7.80 -10.01
C LEU A 116 -2.22 7.37 -10.63
N GLY A 117 -2.87 6.32 -10.12
CA GLY A 117 -4.08 5.66 -10.65
C GLY A 117 -4.84 6.38 -11.77
N ALA A 118 -5.94 7.07 -11.43
CA ALA A 118 -6.78 7.75 -12.43
C ALA A 118 -6.10 9.00 -13.05
N GLN A 119 -5.14 9.60 -12.34
CA GLN A 119 -4.39 10.76 -12.83
C GLN A 119 -3.53 10.39 -14.05
N LEU A 120 -2.81 9.27 -13.97
CA LEU A 120 -1.90 8.77 -14.99
C LEU A 120 -2.64 8.49 -16.30
N GLU A 121 -3.79 7.82 -16.23
CA GLU A 121 -4.63 7.56 -17.40
C GLU A 121 -5.15 8.86 -18.03
N THR A 122 -5.60 9.80 -17.18
CA THR A 122 -6.07 11.10 -17.66
C THR A 122 -4.94 11.88 -18.35
N MET A 123 -3.77 11.93 -17.75
CA MET A 123 -2.60 12.64 -18.29
C MET A 123 -2.03 11.96 -19.54
N ARG A 124 -2.18 10.64 -19.69
CA ARG A 124 -1.86 9.93 -20.94
C ARG A 124 -2.71 10.45 -22.10
N ALA A 125 -4.00 10.72 -21.87
CA ALA A 125 -4.89 11.30 -22.87
C ALA A 125 -4.56 12.76 -23.23
N TRP A 126 -3.74 13.46 -22.44
CA TRP A 126 -3.37 14.86 -22.69
C TRP A 126 -2.28 15.04 -23.74
N VAL A 127 -1.42 14.04 -23.95
CA VAL A 127 -0.24 14.15 -24.82
C VAL A 127 -0.63 14.57 -26.25
N GLY A 128 -1.64 13.92 -26.84
CA GLY A 128 -2.11 14.22 -28.18
C GLY A 128 -2.69 15.64 -28.33
N PRO A 129 -3.74 16.00 -27.55
CA PRO A 129 -4.35 17.33 -27.62
C PRO A 129 -3.36 18.47 -27.35
N LEU A 130 -2.43 18.32 -26.39
CA LEU A 130 -1.43 19.35 -26.10
C LEU A 130 -0.42 19.52 -27.25
N GLY A 131 0.00 18.42 -27.89
CA GLY A 131 0.87 18.47 -29.05
C GLY A 131 0.20 19.05 -30.30
N ALA A 132 -1.10 18.81 -30.48
CA ALA A 132 -1.87 19.27 -31.64
C ALA A 132 -2.37 20.73 -31.52
N ALA A 133 -2.26 21.36 -30.35
CA ALA A 133 -2.84 22.68 -30.08
C ALA A 133 -2.20 23.86 -30.86
N GLY A 134 -1.07 23.64 -31.56
CA GLY A 134 -0.39 24.69 -32.33
C GLY A 134 0.31 25.76 -31.48
N VAL A 135 0.35 25.59 -30.15
CA VAL A 135 0.98 26.52 -29.21
C VAL A 135 2.32 25.92 -28.71
N PRO A 136 3.47 26.58 -28.95
CA PRO A 136 4.78 26.02 -28.58
C PRO A 136 4.94 25.63 -27.10
N ALA A 137 4.34 26.39 -26.18
CA ALA A 137 4.36 26.08 -24.75
C ALA A 137 3.59 24.78 -24.43
N LEU A 138 2.49 24.50 -25.12
CA LEU A 138 1.70 23.29 -24.93
C LEU A 138 2.39 22.07 -25.56
N ALA A 139 3.02 22.23 -26.72
CA ALA A 139 3.86 21.20 -27.32
C ALA A 139 5.04 20.82 -26.41
N THR A 140 5.64 21.80 -25.73
CA THR A 140 6.70 21.56 -24.73
C THR A 140 6.19 20.76 -23.53
N LEU A 141 4.96 20.98 -23.08
CA LEU A 141 4.36 20.19 -22.00
C LEU A 141 4.08 18.76 -22.43
N ALA A 142 3.59 18.56 -23.66
CA ALA A 142 3.39 17.23 -24.24
C ALA A 142 4.69 16.41 -24.26
N SER A 143 5.83 17.03 -24.60
CA SER A 143 7.14 16.35 -24.60
C SER A 143 7.67 16.04 -23.20
N LYS A 144 7.33 16.83 -22.18
CA LYS A 144 7.63 16.53 -20.77
C LYS A 144 6.72 15.44 -20.18
N LEU A 145 5.47 15.37 -20.62
CA LEU A 145 4.47 14.41 -20.14
C LEU A 145 4.85 12.96 -20.46
N ALA A 146 5.25 12.68 -21.70
CA ALA A 146 5.61 11.32 -22.12
C ALA A 146 6.68 10.64 -21.22
N PRO A 147 7.84 11.25 -20.92
CA PRO A 147 8.82 10.66 -20.01
C PRO A 147 8.38 10.67 -18.53
N ALA A 148 7.43 11.53 -18.12
CA ALA A 148 6.87 11.47 -16.78
C ALA A 148 5.92 10.26 -16.61
N ILE A 149 5.06 10.02 -17.61
CA ILE A 149 4.18 8.85 -17.68
C ILE A 149 5.00 7.57 -17.67
N SER A 150 6.06 7.50 -18.50
CA SER A 150 6.92 6.31 -18.54
C SER A 150 7.60 6.00 -17.19
N ARG A 151 8.02 7.03 -16.44
CA ARG A 151 8.58 6.86 -15.09
C ARG A 151 7.54 6.35 -14.09
N ALA A 152 6.30 6.84 -14.19
CA ALA A 152 5.19 6.36 -13.37
C ALA A 152 4.87 4.88 -13.65
N ASP A 153 4.77 4.49 -14.93
CA ASP A 153 4.55 3.09 -15.34
C ASP A 153 5.68 2.16 -14.84
N GLU A 154 6.93 2.62 -14.95
CA GLU A 154 8.09 1.88 -14.43
C GLU A 154 8.04 1.72 -12.90
N ALA A 155 7.65 2.77 -12.16
CA ALA A 155 7.53 2.72 -10.71
C ALA A 155 6.43 1.78 -10.23
N ILE A 156 5.28 1.75 -10.92
CA ILE A 156 4.19 0.80 -10.67
C ILE A 156 4.69 -0.63 -10.90
N THR A 157 5.36 -0.87 -12.03
CA THR A 157 5.91 -2.19 -12.38
C THR A 157 6.93 -2.65 -11.34
N LYS A 158 7.86 -1.77 -10.94
CA LYS A 158 8.86 -2.06 -9.91
C LYS A 158 8.22 -2.43 -8.56
N THR A 159 7.13 -1.77 -8.19
CA THR A 159 6.39 -2.08 -6.96
C THR A 159 5.79 -3.48 -7.04
N SER A 160 5.09 -3.78 -8.14
CA SER A 160 4.49 -5.10 -8.34
C SER A 160 5.53 -6.23 -8.36
N VAL A 161 6.69 -6.02 -9.01
CA VAL A 161 7.77 -7.01 -9.05
C VAL A 161 8.38 -7.22 -7.66
N ALA A 162 8.63 -6.14 -6.90
CA ALA A 162 9.20 -6.25 -5.56
C ALA A 162 8.25 -6.96 -4.58
N GLU A 163 6.95 -6.68 -4.66
CA GLU A 163 5.93 -7.37 -3.84
C GLU A 163 5.83 -8.85 -4.24
N GLN A 164 5.83 -9.18 -5.54
CA GLN A 164 5.85 -10.57 -6.01
C GLN A 164 7.10 -11.34 -5.53
N GLN A 165 8.27 -10.70 -5.51
CA GLN A 165 9.50 -11.32 -5.00
C GLN A 165 9.39 -11.65 -3.50
N MET A 166 8.76 -10.79 -2.71
CA MET A 166 8.45 -11.08 -1.30
C MET A 166 7.50 -12.27 -1.18
N ASP A 167 6.42 -12.31 -1.97
CA ASP A 167 5.47 -13.42 -1.94
C ASP A 167 6.14 -14.76 -2.27
N VAL A 168 7.00 -14.78 -3.29
CA VAL A 168 7.79 -15.95 -3.68
C VAL A 168 8.75 -16.38 -2.56
N PHE A 169 9.41 -15.42 -1.90
CA PHE A 169 10.27 -15.70 -0.76
C PHE A 169 9.49 -16.33 0.41
N VAL A 170 8.31 -15.79 0.73
CA VAL A 170 7.44 -16.29 1.81
C VAL A 170 6.95 -17.70 1.51
N ALA A 171 6.42 -17.92 0.30
CA ALA A 171 5.89 -19.22 -0.12
C ALA A 171 6.99 -20.29 -0.30
N GLY A 172 8.20 -19.87 -0.66
CA GLY A 172 9.34 -20.76 -0.90
C GLY A 172 10.28 -20.83 0.30
N ALA A 173 11.32 -20.01 0.28
CA ALA A 173 12.47 -20.12 1.18
C ALA A 173 12.09 -20.02 2.66
N ARG A 174 11.19 -19.11 3.02
CA ARG A 174 10.72 -18.94 4.40
C ARG A 174 9.94 -20.16 4.89
N THR A 175 8.97 -20.61 4.10
CA THR A 175 8.17 -21.80 4.42
C THR A 175 9.06 -23.04 4.58
N ALA A 176 10.00 -23.26 3.67
CA ALA A 176 10.96 -24.37 3.75
C ALA A 176 11.77 -24.33 5.05
N LEU A 177 12.36 -23.17 5.38
CA LEU A 177 13.14 -23.00 6.61
C LEU A 177 12.31 -23.28 7.87
N VAL A 178 11.08 -22.74 7.95
CA VAL A 178 10.21 -22.96 9.12
C VAL A 178 9.82 -24.44 9.25
N ASN A 179 9.59 -25.13 8.13
CA ASN A 179 9.33 -26.57 8.12
C ASN A 179 10.55 -27.37 8.63
N ASP A 180 11.75 -27.02 8.18
CA ASP A 180 13.00 -27.67 8.64
C ASP A 180 13.21 -27.46 10.15
N ILE A 181 12.94 -26.25 10.65
CA ILE A 181 13.00 -25.92 12.08
C ILE A 181 11.98 -26.75 12.88
N ASN A 182 10.73 -26.81 12.43
CA ASN A 182 9.68 -27.58 13.10
C ASN A 182 10.01 -29.08 13.10
N ALA A 183 10.52 -29.61 11.99
CA ALA A 183 10.95 -31.00 11.87
C ALA A 183 12.09 -31.33 12.84
N LEU A 184 13.12 -30.47 12.90
CA LEU A 184 14.24 -30.67 13.82
C LEU A 184 13.80 -30.59 15.28
N ARG A 185 12.93 -29.64 15.64
CA ARG A 185 12.41 -29.50 17.01
C ARG A 185 11.65 -30.75 17.43
N LYS A 186 10.76 -31.26 16.57
CA LYS A 186 10.03 -32.52 16.81
C LYS A 186 10.98 -33.70 17.01
N LEU A 187 11.95 -33.87 16.11
CA LEU A 187 12.94 -34.95 16.20
C LEU A 187 13.74 -34.87 17.51
N THR A 188 14.16 -33.67 17.88
CA THR A 188 14.95 -33.42 19.10
C THR A 188 14.13 -33.71 20.35
N GLY A 189 12.86 -33.31 20.38
CA GLY A 189 11.95 -33.65 21.48
C GLY A 189 11.82 -35.17 21.68
N GLY A 190 11.69 -35.92 20.59
CA GLY A 190 11.69 -37.39 20.63
C GLY A 190 12.98 -37.95 21.23
N LYS A 191 14.15 -37.49 20.76
CA LYS A 191 15.46 -37.94 21.26
C LYS A 191 15.70 -37.61 22.74
N ILE A 192 15.32 -36.41 23.18
CA ILE A 192 15.39 -36.04 24.60
C ILE A 192 14.49 -36.99 25.41
N GLY A 193 13.32 -37.34 24.88
CA GLY A 193 12.44 -38.29 25.52
C GLY A 193 13.03 -39.69 25.67
N GLU A 194 13.68 -40.19 24.63
CA GLU A 194 14.43 -41.46 24.69
C GLU A 194 15.55 -41.42 25.74
N LEU A 195 16.27 -40.29 25.85
CA LEU A 195 17.30 -40.13 26.88
C LEU A 195 16.69 -40.15 28.30
N VAL A 196 15.59 -39.43 28.53
CA VAL A 196 14.90 -39.36 29.83
C VAL A 196 14.37 -40.72 30.29
N HIS A 197 13.77 -41.48 29.37
CA HIS A 197 13.24 -42.83 29.66
C HIS A 197 14.27 -43.95 29.54
N GLY A 198 15.52 -43.60 29.18
CA GLY A 198 16.61 -44.54 29.01
C GLY A 198 17.75 -44.22 29.94
N SER A 199 18.83 -43.67 29.38
CA SER A 199 20.05 -43.44 30.15
C SER A 199 19.79 -42.54 31.37
N LEU A 200 18.97 -41.51 31.27
CA LEU A 200 18.77 -40.50 32.32
C LEU A 200 17.65 -40.83 33.31
N GLU A 201 17.04 -42.03 33.24
CA GLU A 201 15.93 -42.40 34.11
C GLU A 201 16.32 -42.31 35.59
N GLY A 202 15.53 -41.56 36.37
CA GLY A 202 15.79 -41.29 37.79
C GLY A 202 17.01 -40.39 38.09
N ARG A 203 17.74 -39.93 37.06
CA ARG A 203 18.91 -39.05 37.20
C ARG A 203 18.61 -37.58 36.90
N VAL A 204 17.46 -37.29 36.31
CA VAL A 204 17.01 -35.94 35.98
C VAL A 204 15.62 -35.63 36.56
N PRO A 205 15.31 -34.34 36.81
CA PRO A 205 13.97 -33.92 37.22
C PRO A 205 12.87 -34.31 36.23
N SER A 206 11.63 -34.44 36.71
CA SER A 206 10.48 -34.82 35.88
C SER A 206 10.14 -33.81 34.77
N ASP A 207 10.55 -32.55 34.94
CA ASP A 207 10.36 -31.44 33.99
C ASP A 207 11.57 -31.23 33.07
N PHE A 208 12.57 -32.12 33.09
CA PHE A 208 13.83 -31.93 32.37
C PHE A 208 13.63 -31.69 30.87
N ALA A 209 12.75 -32.47 30.23
CA ALA A 209 12.47 -32.34 28.79
C ALA A 209 11.82 -30.99 28.42
N ASP A 210 11.03 -30.40 29.33
CA ASP A 210 10.28 -29.17 29.07
C ASP A 210 11.20 -27.92 29.05
N ARG A 211 12.45 -28.04 29.50
CA ARG A 211 13.43 -26.94 29.56
C ARG A 211 14.09 -26.64 28.21
N PHE A 212 14.07 -27.60 27.28
CA PHE A 212 14.80 -27.49 26.02
C PHE A 212 14.08 -26.68 24.95
N PHE A 213 12.78 -26.46 25.07
CA PHE A 213 12.01 -25.63 24.14
C PHE A 213 11.34 -24.52 24.92
N LEU A 214 11.24 -23.32 24.35
CA LEU A 214 10.41 -22.31 25.00
C LEU A 214 8.96 -22.81 24.93
N SER A 215 8.32 -22.90 26.09
CA SER A 215 6.87 -22.99 26.16
C SER A 215 6.29 -21.79 25.42
N SER A 216 5.20 -21.95 24.67
CA SER A 216 4.52 -20.85 23.97
C SER A 216 4.43 -19.59 24.87
N GLY A 217 5.24 -18.60 24.52
CA GLY A 217 5.49 -17.42 25.35
C GLY A 217 6.87 -17.42 25.98
N GLY A 218 7.87 -16.88 25.25
CA GLY A 218 8.95 -16.20 25.92
C GLY A 218 8.32 -15.16 26.85
N SER A 219 8.43 -15.38 28.16
CA SER A 219 7.64 -14.74 29.24
C SER A 219 6.18 -15.19 29.33
N ARG A 220 5.92 -16.38 29.92
CA ARG A 220 4.60 -16.92 30.30
C ARG A 220 3.65 -17.08 29.10
N THR A 221 2.88 -18.17 29.08
CA THR A 221 1.67 -18.20 28.26
C THR A 221 0.87 -16.93 28.59
N PRO A 222 0.57 -16.05 27.60
CA PRO A 222 -0.17 -14.84 27.90
C PRO A 222 -1.46 -15.29 28.58
N THR A 223 -1.64 -14.82 29.80
CA THR A 223 -2.81 -15.12 30.60
C THR A 223 -4.05 -14.76 29.79
N ILE A 224 -5.20 -15.37 30.12
CA ILE A 224 -6.48 -14.96 29.54
C ILE A 224 -6.62 -13.43 29.57
N THR A 225 -6.12 -12.79 30.63
CA THR A 225 -6.08 -11.34 30.77
C THR A 225 -5.20 -10.64 29.73
N GLU A 226 -4.00 -11.12 29.44
CA GLU A 226 -3.10 -10.53 28.43
C GLU A 226 -3.63 -10.73 27.00
N LEU A 227 -4.19 -11.90 26.71
CA LEU A 227 -4.90 -12.15 25.45
C LEU A 227 -6.15 -11.27 25.33
N SER A 228 -6.97 -11.16 26.37
CA SER A 228 -8.11 -10.24 26.40
C SER A 228 -7.68 -8.80 26.20
N GLN A 229 -6.59 -8.34 26.83
CA GLN A 229 -6.08 -6.98 26.62
C GLN A 229 -5.56 -6.77 25.20
N SER A 230 -4.89 -7.77 24.60
CA SER A 230 -4.45 -7.72 23.21
C SER A 230 -5.65 -7.64 22.26
N ILE A 231 -6.67 -8.47 22.49
CA ILE A 231 -7.94 -8.45 21.76
C ILE A 231 -8.59 -7.07 21.89
N THR A 232 -8.71 -6.53 23.10
CA THR A 232 -9.28 -5.18 23.31
C THR A 232 -8.49 -4.09 22.58
N ARG A 233 -7.15 -4.18 22.53
CA ARG A 233 -6.32 -3.24 21.75
C ARG A 233 -6.54 -3.39 20.25
N LEU A 234 -6.63 -4.62 19.75
CA LEU A 234 -6.89 -4.91 18.34
C LEU A 234 -8.30 -4.50 17.93
N GLU A 235 -9.30 -4.74 18.78
CA GLU A 235 -10.67 -4.25 18.62
C GLU A 235 -10.70 -2.72 18.61
N ALA A 236 -9.99 -2.06 19.52
CA ALA A 236 -9.88 -0.59 19.50
C ALA A 236 -9.20 -0.08 18.22
N LYS A 237 -8.19 -0.79 17.71
CA LYS A 237 -7.55 -0.46 16.42
C LYS A 237 -8.50 -0.69 15.24
N LEU A 238 -9.25 -1.79 15.26
CA LEU A 238 -10.25 -2.13 14.26
C LEU A 238 -11.38 -1.09 14.26
N GLU A 239 -11.87 -0.68 15.42
CA GLU A 239 -12.89 0.36 15.55
C GLU A 239 -12.37 1.72 15.09
N ARG A 240 -11.11 2.08 15.37
CA ARG A 240 -10.48 3.27 14.77
C ARG A 240 -10.41 3.18 13.24
N GLN A 241 -10.09 2.01 12.69
CA GLN A 241 -10.05 1.82 11.24
C GLN A 241 -11.45 1.85 10.61
N LYS A 242 -12.47 1.28 11.26
CA LYS A 242 -13.87 1.39 10.85
C LYS A 242 -14.35 2.83 10.92
N ALA A 243 -14.05 3.56 11.99
CA ALA A 243 -14.38 4.97 12.12
C ALA A 243 -13.69 5.82 11.05
N LEU A 244 -12.42 5.51 10.72
CA LEU A 244 -11.73 6.15 9.60
C LEU A 244 -12.39 5.81 8.26
N LEU A 245 -12.77 4.56 8.04
CA LEU A 245 -13.48 4.13 6.83
C LEU A 245 -14.83 4.84 6.70
N GLU A 246 -15.62 4.92 7.77
CA GLU A 246 -16.90 5.62 7.76
C GLU A 246 -16.71 7.14 7.59
N ALA A 247 -15.71 7.75 8.23
CA ALA A 247 -15.37 9.14 7.99
C ALA A 247 -14.94 9.41 6.54
N MET A 248 -14.23 8.47 5.92
CA MET A 248 -13.85 8.54 4.50
C MET A 248 -15.07 8.39 3.58
N LYS A 249 -15.98 7.45 3.88
CA LYS A 249 -17.24 7.27 3.15
C LYS A 249 -18.15 8.50 3.29
N GLU A 250 -18.31 9.05 4.49
CA GLU A 250 -19.07 10.28 4.71
C GLU A 250 -18.44 11.46 3.97
N LYS A 251 -17.11 11.58 3.99
CA LYS A 251 -16.40 12.63 3.25
C LYS A 251 -16.58 12.47 1.74
N GLU A 252 -16.59 11.24 1.24
CA GLU A 252 -16.85 10.92 -0.16
C GLU A 252 -18.30 11.21 -0.56
N ALA A 253 -19.27 10.83 0.29
CA ALA A 253 -20.69 11.13 0.10
C ALA A 253 -20.96 12.65 0.12
N LYS A 254 -20.40 13.39 1.08
CA LYS A 254 -20.47 14.86 1.13
C LYS A 254 -19.82 15.49 -0.09
N ARG A 255 -18.71 14.93 -0.59
CA ARG A 255 -18.07 15.41 -1.82
C ARG A 255 -18.96 15.17 -3.04
N LEU A 256 -19.61 14.02 -3.12
CA LEU A 256 -20.53 13.70 -4.22
C LEU A 256 -21.74 14.63 -4.21
N LEU A 257 -22.34 14.87 -3.03
CA LEU A 257 -23.42 15.84 -2.85
C LEU A 257 -22.98 17.25 -3.25
N ALA A 258 -21.85 17.74 -2.73
CA ALA A 258 -21.34 19.07 -3.07
C ALA A 258 -21.05 19.21 -4.59
N LYS A 259 -20.58 18.14 -5.24
CA LYS A 259 -20.38 18.13 -6.69
C LYS A 259 -21.72 18.20 -7.45
N GLN A 260 -22.73 17.46 -7.00
CA GLN A 260 -24.07 17.51 -7.60
C GLN A 260 -24.72 18.89 -7.41
N GLU A 261 -24.59 19.49 -6.23
CA GLU A 261 -25.07 20.85 -5.95
C GLU A 261 -24.38 21.90 -6.80
N ALA A 262 -23.04 21.82 -6.95
CA ALA A 262 -22.28 22.70 -7.81
C ALA A 262 -22.67 22.55 -9.30
N GLU A 263 -22.82 21.32 -9.79
CA GLU A 263 -23.29 21.07 -11.17
C GLU A 263 -24.71 21.61 -11.41
N LEU A 264 -25.60 21.51 -10.41
CA LEU A 264 -26.94 22.07 -10.50
C LEU A 264 -26.91 23.60 -10.53
N ALA A 265 -26.10 24.21 -9.65
CA ALA A 265 -25.92 25.67 -9.60
C ALA A 265 -25.35 26.22 -10.92
N ASP A 266 -24.35 25.54 -11.50
CA ASP A 266 -23.81 25.90 -12.81
C ASP A 266 -24.85 25.77 -13.93
N LYS A 267 -25.67 24.71 -13.92
CA LYS A 267 -26.77 24.56 -14.89
C LYS A 267 -27.81 25.68 -14.75
N GLN A 268 -28.17 26.05 -13.52
CA GLN A 268 -29.10 27.15 -13.25
C GLN A 268 -28.53 28.50 -13.69
N ALA A 269 -27.26 28.78 -13.40
CA ALA A 269 -26.59 30.00 -13.85
C ALA A 269 -26.53 30.08 -15.39
N ASN A 270 -26.22 28.96 -16.06
CA ASN A 270 -26.20 28.89 -17.52
C ASN A 270 -27.58 29.09 -18.13
N LEU A 271 -28.64 28.52 -17.53
CA LEU A 271 -30.02 28.72 -17.96
C LEU A 271 -30.41 30.20 -17.84
N ALA A 272 -30.18 30.83 -16.69
CA ALA A 272 -30.48 32.25 -16.48
C ALA A 272 -29.72 33.16 -17.46
N ALA A 273 -28.46 32.84 -17.76
CA ALA A 273 -27.66 33.56 -18.75
C ALA A 273 -28.16 33.35 -20.19
N ALA A 274 -28.73 32.18 -20.51
CA ALA A 274 -29.34 31.91 -21.81
C ALA A 274 -30.69 32.63 -21.96
N GLU A 275 -31.50 32.66 -20.91
CA GLU A 275 -32.77 33.38 -20.88
C GLU A 275 -32.58 34.88 -21.05
N ARG A 276 -31.59 35.49 -20.38
CA ARG A 276 -31.24 36.90 -20.61
C ARG A 276 -30.86 37.18 -22.06
N ARG A 277 -29.99 36.35 -22.65
CA ARG A 277 -29.61 36.48 -24.06
C ARG A 277 -30.80 36.33 -25.00
N ALA A 278 -31.74 35.42 -24.72
CA ALA A 278 -32.95 35.26 -25.50
C ALA A 278 -33.88 36.48 -25.38
N ALA A 279 -34.01 37.06 -24.18
CA ALA A 279 -34.79 38.28 -23.97
C ALA A 279 -34.20 39.49 -24.70
N GLU A 280 -32.88 39.68 -24.62
CA GLU A 280 -32.15 40.72 -25.36
C GLU A 280 -32.33 40.56 -26.88
N ALA A 281 -32.18 39.33 -27.39
CA ALA A 281 -32.40 39.05 -28.81
C ALA A 281 -33.86 39.30 -29.24
N ALA A 282 -34.84 38.97 -28.40
CA ALA A 282 -36.25 39.24 -28.69
C ALA A 282 -36.56 40.74 -28.72
N GLN A 283 -35.96 41.53 -27.81
CA GLN A 283 -36.07 42.99 -27.83
C GLN A 283 -35.47 43.58 -29.12
N GLU A 284 -34.31 43.08 -29.56
CA GLU A 284 -33.68 43.53 -30.79
C GLU A 284 -34.52 43.19 -32.03
N ILE A 285 -35.07 41.97 -32.11
CA ILE A 285 -35.99 41.56 -33.19
C ILE A 285 -37.24 42.44 -33.21
N ALA A 286 -37.81 42.78 -32.05
CA ALA A 286 -38.96 43.68 -31.96
C ALA A 286 -38.61 45.09 -32.44
N ARG A 287 -37.42 45.61 -32.10
CA ARG A 287 -36.92 46.90 -32.59
C ARG A 287 -36.80 46.91 -34.11
N ILE A 288 -36.15 45.90 -34.69
CA ILE A 288 -35.97 45.78 -36.14
C ILE A 288 -37.32 45.67 -36.86
N LYS A 289 -38.27 44.89 -36.32
CA LYS A 289 -39.62 44.79 -36.90
C LYS A 289 -40.39 46.11 -36.85
N ALA A 290 -40.24 46.89 -35.78
CA ALA A 290 -40.85 48.22 -35.69
C ALA A 290 -40.24 49.20 -36.71
N GLU A 291 -38.92 49.16 -36.91
CA GLU A 291 -38.22 49.93 -37.94
C GLU A 291 -38.68 49.54 -39.36
N MET A 292 -38.96 48.25 -39.61
CA MET A 292 -39.44 47.75 -40.90
C MET A 292 -40.95 47.97 -41.18
N GLY A 293 -41.78 48.08 -40.13
CA GLY A 293 -43.22 48.30 -40.24
C GLY A 293 -43.66 49.77 -40.24
N ALA A 294 -42.71 50.69 -40.11
CA ALA A 294 -42.93 52.15 -40.15
C ALA A 294 -42.60 52.77 -41.52
N SER A 295 -42.52 51.97 -42.59
CA SER A 295 -42.46 52.40 -44.00
C SER A 295 -43.73 52.02 -44.73
#